data_AF-A0A255PNE8-F1
#
_entry.id   AF-A0A255PNE8-F1
#
_cell.length_a   1.000
_cell.length_b   1.000
_cell.length_c   1.000
_cell.angle_alpha   90.00
_cell.angle_beta   90.00
_cell.angle_gamma   90.00
#
_symmetry.space_group_name_H-M   'P 1'
#
loop_
_entity.id
_entity.type
_entity.pdbx_description
1 polymer ?
#
loop_
_entity_poly.entity_id
_entity_poly.type
_entity_poly.pdbx_seq_one_letter_code
_entity_poly.pdbx_strand_id
1 'polypeptide(L)'
;MADPLGGEADRLAAALTAAGPGGDVVSLQVADVTASGRVNLQLGDGSLLMEVACPDSYRNRAAGDWVAVRLSSVPVVLWRLGDDPATTEAANLKKAATEAAQDVQVVRAATYGTGTPAGPGWQPATAVFTRKVDGKIEMYFQVADASDPSPETPSVPTPRPVTVSPTDSGSWRNGRPDDYASTPVQGDWTGGGNRRGGWFYGSRITDACAGKTAAGMTVAFSRRAGAGVNAKRPLHLYLHSHASPPSGQLTLGDGPDDLLRLSAGAKGTATLPKSWVTALATGSAKGLAIYASGSADYMAVTGGQITITFS
;
A
#
# COMPACT_ATOMS: atom_id res chain seq x y z
N MET A 1 -37.06 -11.34 41.87
CA MET A 1 -36.97 -12.38 40.82
C MET A 1 -36.60 -11.64 39.56
N ALA A 2 -35.29 -11.47 39.33
CA ALA A 2 -34.76 -10.68 38.21
C ALA A 2 -34.67 -11.59 36.99
N ASP A 3 -35.23 -11.13 35.88
CA ASP A 3 -35.31 -11.82 34.60
C ASP A 3 -33.91 -12.01 34.01
N PRO A 4 -33.42 -13.27 33.83
CA PRO A 4 -32.09 -13.53 33.29
C PRO A 4 -32.01 -13.35 31.76
N LEU A 5 -33.14 -13.14 31.06
CA LEU A 5 -33.18 -13.02 29.59
C LEU A 5 -32.95 -11.58 29.09
N GLY A 6 -33.13 -10.57 29.94
CA GLY A 6 -32.91 -9.16 29.56
C GLY A 6 -31.43 -8.83 29.28
N GLY A 7 -30.51 -9.49 29.98
CA GLY A 7 -29.07 -9.19 29.88
C GLY A 7 -28.39 -9.70 28.61
N GLU A 8 -28.87 -10.79 28.03
CA GLU A 8 -28.33 -11.33 26.77
C GLU A 8 -28.84 -10.54 25.56
N ALA A 9 -30.12 -10.15 25.56
CA ALA A 9 -30.70 -9.31 24.52
C ALA A 9 -30.06 -7.91 24.49
N ASP A 10 -29.78 -7.31 25.65
CA ASP A 10 -29.12 -6.00 25.75
C ASP A 10 -27.64 -6.04 25.33
N ARG A 11 -26.94 -7.16 25.58
CA ARG A 11 -25.55 -7.35 25.13
C ARG A 11 -25.46 -7.62 23.63
N LEU A 12 -26.39 -8.40 23.08
CA LEU A 12 -26.53 -8.60 21.64
C LEU A 12 -26.86 -7.26 20.95
N ALA A 13 -27.75 -6.45 21.54
CA ALA A 13 -28.06 -5.11 21.05
C ALA A 13 -26.84 -4.18 21.10
N ALA A 14 -26.03 -4.22 22.15
CA ALA A 14 -24.80 -3.42 22.25
C ALA A 14 -23.76 -3.79 21.18
N ALA A 15 -23.57 -5.10 20.92
CA ALA A 15 -22.69 -5.59 19.86
C ALA A 15 -23.19 -5.21 18.46
N LEU A 16 -24.52 -5.23 18.25
CA LEU A 16 -25.17 -4.81 17.00
C LEU A 16 -25.11 -3.29 16.77
N THR A 17 -25.10 -2.49 17.83
CA THR A 17 -25.09 -1.01 17.74
C THR A 17 -23.68 -0.45 17.48
N ALA A 18 -22.63 -1.19 17.83
CA ALA A 18 -21.24 -0.80 17.55
C ALA A 18 -20.86 -0.94 16.06
N ALA A 19 -21.52 -1.84 15.33
CA ALA A 19 -21.33 -2.01 13.90
C ALA A 19 -22.23 -1.00 13.15
N GLY A 20 -21.62 0.03 12.56
CA GLY A 20 -22.34 1.04 11.78
C GLY A 20 -23.13 0.47 10.58
N PRO A 21 -23.79 1.30 9.76
CA PRO A 21 -24.82 0.89 8.79
C PRO A 21 -24.35 0.00 7.62
N GLY A 22 -23.09 -0.44 7.62
CA GLY A 22 -22.49 -1.35 6.64
C GLY A 22 -22.27 -2.78 7.13
N GLY A 23 -22.47 -3.09 8.42
CA GLY A 23 -22.27 -4.40 9.03
C GLY A 23 -20.84 -4.93 8.91
N ASP A 24 -20.06 -4.80 9.98
CA ASP A 24 -18.69 -5.31 10.01
C ASP A 24 -18.67 -6.82 9.75
N VAL A 25 -17.71 -7.25 8.91
CA VAL A 25 -17.45 -8.66 8.66
C VAL A 25 -16.42 -9.14 9.68
N VAL A 26 -16.83 -10.09 10.51
CA VAL A 26 -16.01 -10.67 11.57
C VAL A 26 -15.81 -12.16 11.35
N SER A 27 -14.72 -12.70 11.88
CA SER A 27 -14.46 -14.15 11.85
C SER A 27 -14.96 -14.78 13.14
N LEU A 28 -15.85 -15.76 13.05
CA LEU A 28 -16.43 -16.47 14.20
C LEU A 28 -16.33 -17.97 13.99
N GLN A 29 -16.25 -18.72 15.09
CA GLN A 29 -16.24 -20.18 15.07
C GLN A 29 -17.66 -20.73 15.14
N VAL A 30 -17.95 -21.78 14.38
CA VAL A 30 -19.19 -22.55 14.46
C VAL A 30 -19.15 -23.43 15.72
N ALA A 31 -20.04 -23.15 16.67
CA ALA A 31 -20.19 -23.94 17.89
C ALA A 31 -20.91 -25.26 17.60
N ASP A 32 -22.00 -25.21 16.83
CA ASP A 32 -22.72 -26.40 16.35
C ASP A 32 -23.53 -26.09 15.06
N VAL A 33 -24.14 -27.15 14.51
CA VAL A 33 -25.04 -27.07 13.35
C VAL A 33 -26.42 -27.56 13.78
N THR A 34 -27.44 -26.74 13.53
CA THR A 34 -28.81 -27.02 13.95
C THR A 34 -29.49 -27.99 12.98
N ALA A 35 -30.56 -28.65 13.40
CA ALA A 35 -31.29 -29.61 12.57
C ALA A 35 -31.90 -28.98 11.30
N SER A 36 -32.07 -27.66 11.28
CA SER A 36 -32.52 -26.90 10.10
C SER A 36 -31.39 -26.59 9.10
N GLY A 37 -30.16 -26.99 9.44
CA GLY A 37 -28.95 -26.71 8.67
C GLY A 37 -28.33 -25.34 8.96
N ARG A 38 -28.85 -24.55 9.89
CA ARG A 38 -28.23 -23.28 10.32
C ARG A 38 -27.09 -23.54 11.31
N VAL A 39 -26.34 -22.50 11.68
CA VAL A 39 -25.19 -22.65 12.59
C VAL A 39 -25.33 -21.74 13.80
N ASN A 40 -24.90 -22.24 14.95
CA ASN A 40 -24.69 -21.42 16.14
C ASN A 40 -23.22 -20.99 16.15
N LEU A 41 -22.94 -19.71 16.39
CA LEU A 41 -21.60 -19.12 16.30
C LEU A 41 -21.13 -18.63 17.65
N GLN A 42 -19.85 -18.88 17.97
CA GLN A 42 -19.24 -18.39 19.20
C GLN A 42 -18.61 -17.00 18.99
N LEU A 43 -19.04 -16.06 19.82
CA LEU A 43 -18.46 -14.72 19.93
C LEU A 43 -17.19 -14.75 20.80
N GLY A 44 -16.29 -13.78 20.61
CA GLY A 44 -15.01 -13.71 21.32
C GLY A 44 -15.12 -13.54 22.84
N ASP A 45 -16.30 -13.24 23.37
CA ASP A 45 -16.62 -13.18 24.79
C ASP A 45 -17.20 -14.49 25.36
N GLY A 46 -17.28 -15.53 24.52
CA GLY A 46 -17.81 -16.86 24.88
C GLY A 46 -19.33 -17.01 24.69
N SER A 47 -20.06 -15.95 24.34
CA SER A 47 -21.49 -16.00 24.06
C SER A 47 -21.81 -16.63 22.69
N LEU A 48 -23.07 -17.06 22.50
CA LEU A 48 -23.52 -17.72 21.27
C LEU A 48 -24.52 -16.86 20.47
N LEU A 49 -24.27 -16.75 19.17
CA LEU A 49 -25.22 -16.28 18.17
C LEU A 49 -25.95 -17.47 17.59
N MET A 50 -27.26 -17.56 17.82
CA MET A 50 -28.05 -18.74 17.49
C MET A 50 -28.69 -18.67 16.10
N GLU A 51 -28.84 -19.84 15.45
CA GLU A 51 -29.63 -20.05 14.22
C GLU A 51 -29.26 -19.11 13.04
N VAL A 52 -27.95 -18.87 12.88
CA VAL A 52 -27.44 -17.93 11.86
C VAL A 52 -27.60 -18.51 10.45
N ALA A 53 -28.15 -17.69 9.55
CA ALA A 53 -28.39 -18.08 8.18
C ALA A 53 -27.08 -18.32 7.43
N CYS A 54 -27.02 -19.42 6.68
CA CYS A 54 -25.86 -19.80 5.90
C CYS A 54 -26.15 -19.81 4.40
N PRO A 55 -25.20 -19.37 3.55
CA PRO A 55 -25.34 -19.43 2.13
C PRO A 55 -25.16 -20.87 1.65
N ASP A 56 -25.68 -21.15 0.46
CA ASP A 56 -25.55 -22.46 -0.18
C ASP A 56 -24.10 -22.83 -0.48
N SER A 57 -23.22 -21.85 -0.67
CA SER A 57 -21.79 -22.08 -0.89
C SER A 57 -21.11 -22.74 0.32
N TYR A 58 -21.64 -22.58 1.53
CA TYR A 58 -21.11 -23.22 2.73
C TYR A 58 -21.73 -24.61 2.91
N ARG A 59 -21.17 -25.58 2.17
CA ARG A 59 -21.52 -27.02 2.25
C ARG A 59 -20.74 -27.72 3.36
N ASN A 60 -21.23 -28.88 3.82
CA ASN A 60 -20.61 -29.73 4.86
C ASN A 60 -20.30 -28.98 6.17
N ARG A 61 -21.29 -28.23 6.66
CA ARG A 61 -21.21 -27.42 7.88
C ARG A 61 -20.89 -28.32 9.07
N ALA A 62 -19.90 -27.94 9.87
CA ALA A 62 -19.51 -28.69 11.06
C ALA A 62 -19.11 -27.76 12.21
N ALA A 63 -19.29 -28.24 13.44
CA ALA A 63 -18.72 -27.60 14.62
C ALA A 63 -17.19 -27.50 14.48
N GLY A 64 -16.63 -26.36 14.89
CA GLY A 64 -15.21 -26.04 14.80
C GLY A 64 -14.80 -25.28 13.53
N ASP A 65 -15.67 -25.18 12.52
CA ASP A 65 -15.41 -24.39 11.32
C ASP A 65 -15.30 -22.90 11.64
N TRP A 66 -14.33 -22.20 11.04
CA TRP A 66 -14.27 -20.75 11.07
C TRP A 66 -15.01 -20.15 9.88
N VAL A 67 -15.80 -19.13 10.11
CA VAL A 67 -16.63 -18.49 9.09
C VAL A 67 -16.55 -16.97 9.15
N ALA A 68 -16.60 -16.32 8.00
CA ALA A 68 -16.78 -14.89 7.89
C ALA A 68 -18.27 -14.55 8.00
N VAL A 69 -18.63 -13.62 8.88
CA VAL A 69 -20.02 -13.33 9.27
C VAL A 69 -20.25 -11.83 9.22
N ARG A 70 -21.32 -11.41 8.56
CA ARG A 70 -21.79 -10.02 8.62
C ARG A 70 -22.72 -9.87 9.83
N LEU A 71 -22.31 -9.07 10.80
CA LEU A 71 -23.14 -8.72 11.94
C LEU A 71 -24.10 -7.60 11.53
N SER A 72 -25.40 -7.89 11.57
CA SER A 72 -26.48 -6.94 11.32
C SER A 72 -27.73 -7.39 12.09
N SER A 73 -28.83 -6.65 12.00
CA SER A 73 -30.12 -7.05 12.61
C SER A 73 -30.58 -8.46 12.21
N VAL A 74 -30.09 -8.98 11.07
CA VAL A 74 -30.18 -10.39 10.71
C VAL A 74 -28.76 -10.87 10.37
N PRO A 75 -28.07 -11.60 11.28
CA PRO A 75 -26.71 -12.06 11.02
C PRO A 75 -26.70 -13.13 9.92
N VAL A 76 -25.70 -13.07 9.03
CA VAL A 76 -25.56 -13.99 7.90
C VAL A 76 -24.10 -14.39 7.74
N VAL A 77 -23.86 -15.70 7.62
CA VAL A 77 -22.56 -16.25 7.22
C VAL A 77 -22.32 -15.91 5.75
N LEU A 78 -21.09 -15.53 5.40
CA LEU A 78 -20.72 -15.19 4.02
C LEU A 78 -19.93 -16.33 3.36
N TRP A 79 -18.90 -16.85 4.03
CA TRP A 79 -18.10 -17.99 3.55
C TRP A 79 -17.33 -18.66 4.70
N ARG A 80 -16.90 -19.91 4.47
CA ARG A 80 -15.97 -20.64 5.34
C ARG A 80 -14.56 -20.09 5.16
N LEU A 81 -13.90 -19.79 6.27
CA LEU A 81 -12.47 -19.53 6.36
C LEU A 81 -11.76 -20.90 6.54
N GLY A 82 -10.53 -21.03 6.06
CA GLY A 82 -9.72 -22.24 6.25
C GLY A 82 -9.41 -22.51 7.73
N ASP A 83 -8.37 -23.31 8.01
CA ASP A 83 -7.90 -23.50 9.39
C ASP A 83 -7.65 -22.14 10.08
N ASP A 84 -7.92 -22.09 11.40
CA ASP A 84 -7.96 -20.85 12.19
C ASP A 84 -6.80 -19.90 11.82
N PRO A 85 -7.09 -18.67 11.36
CA PRO A 85 -6.06 -17.72 10.95
C PRO A 85 -5.04 -17.42 12.06
N ALA A 86 -5.45 -17.45 13.34
CA ALA A 86 -4.54 -17.22 14.47
C ALA A 86 -3.59 -18.41 14.72
N THR A 87 -4.06 -19.65 14.53
CA THR A 87 -3.19 -20.84 14.65
C THR A 87 -2.27 -21.01 13.44
N THR A 88 -2.72 -20.57 12.26
CA THR A 88 -1.93 -20.62 11.03
C THR A 88 -0.74 -19.66 11.11
N GLU A 89 -0.93 -18.44 11.64
CA GLU A 89 0.17 -17.50 11.89
C GLU A 89 1.16 -18.01 12.93
N ALA A 90 0.69 -18.56 14.05
CA ALA A 90 1.56 -19.10 15.10
C ALA A 90 2.33 -20.36 14.63
N ALA A 91 1.69 -21.24 13.86
CA ALA A 91 2.34 -22.43 13.28
C ALA A 91 3.37 -22.04 12.22
N ASN A 92 3.06 -21.06 11.37
CA ASN A 92 3.99 -20.54 10.37
C ASN A 92 5.18 -19.82 11.01
N LEU A 93 4.96 -19.05 12.07
CA LEU A 93 6.02 -18.36 12.81
C LEU A 93 6.93 -19.35 13.56
N LYS A 94 6.35 -20.38 14.18
CA LYS A 94 7.12 -21.42 14.88
C LYS A 94 7.88 -22.32 13.90
N LYS A 95 7.31 -22.61 12.73
CA LYS A 95 8.00 -23.32 11.64
C LYS A 95 9.16 -22.50 11.10
N ALA A 96 8.95 -21.21 10.80
CA ALA A 96 10.00 -20.30 10.36
C ALA A 96 11.11 -20.13 11.42
N ALA A 97 10.76 -20.04 12.71
CA ALA A 97 11.74 -19.98 13.79
C ALA A 97 12.50 -21.29 14.00
N THR A 98 11.86 -22.45 13.76
CA THR A 98 12.52 -23.77 13.86
C THR A 98 13.44 -24.01 12.66
N GLU A 99 13.02 -23.61 11.46
CA GLU A 99 13.84 -23.64 10.25
C GLU A 99 15.04 -22.70 10.40
N ALA A 100 14.84 -21.46 10.88
CA ALA A 100 15.92 -20.54 11.19
C ALA A 100 16.87 -21.06 12.30
N ALA A 101 16.35 -21.72 13.34
CA ALA A 101 17.18 -22.32 14.39
C ALA A 101 17.96 -23.55 13.92
N GLN A 102 17.43 -24.31 12.95
CA GLN A 102 18.12 -25.45 12.32
C GLN A 102 19.17 -25.02 11.31
N ASP A 103 19.00 -23.85 10.67
CA ASP A 103 20.01 -23.21 9.83
C ASP A 103 21.18 -22.62 10.66
N VAL A 104 20.95 -22.30 11.94
CA VAL A 104 22.00 -21.78 12.84
C VAL A 104 22.96 -22.88 13.35
N GLN A 105 22.63 -24.18 13.18
CA GLN A 105 23.60 -25.26 13.44
C GLN A 105 24.56 -25.43 12.25
N VAL A 106 25.62 -24.61 12.23
CA VAL A 106 26.60 -24.50 11.13
C VAL A 106 27.53 -25.73 10.99
N VAL A 107 27.56 -26.66 11.95
CA VAL A 107 28.35 -27.91 11.84
C VAL A 107 27.54 -29.11 12.33
N ARG A 108 27.06 -29.95 11.41
CA ARG A 108 26.30 -31.17 11.72
C ARG A 108 27.19 -32.39 12.03
N ALA A 109 28.42 -32.41 11.50
CA ALA A 109 29.42 -33.43 11.78
C ALA A 109 30.82 -32.90 11.44
N ALA A 110 31.82 -33.29 12.23
CA ALA A 110 33.23 -33.08 11.95
C ALA A 110 33.99 -34.36 12.30
N THR A 111 34.99 -34.72 11.48
CA THR A 111 35.84 -35.88 11.72
C THR A 111 37.30 -35.52 11.41
N TYR A 112 38.22 -36.15 12.12
CA TYR A 112 39.66 -35.93 11.99
C TYR A 112 40.38 -37.28 11.95
N GLY A 113 41.43 -37.40 11.13
CA GLY A 113 42.17 -38.65 10.95
C GLY A 113 42.78 -38.76 9.57
N THR A 114 43.36 -39.92 9.27
CA THR A 114 44.03 -40.19 7.98
C THR A 114 43.11 -40.78 6.91
N GLY A 115 41.87 -41.12 7.25
CA GLY A 115 40.88 -41.70 6.34
C GLY A 115 39.91 -40.67 5.79
N THR A 116 39.59 -40.73 4.49
CA THR A 116 38.53 -39.95 3.88
C THR A 116 37.16 -40.40 4.41
N PRO A 117 36.31 -39.50 4.88
CA PRO A 117 34.98 -39.87 5.36
C PRO A 117 34.10 -40.42 4.22
N ALA A 118 33.28 -41.43 4.52
CA ALA A 118 32.38 -42.01 3.54
C ALA A 118 31.14 -41.12 3.30
N GLY A 119 30.66 -41.10 2.05
CA GLY A 119 29.45 -40.37 1.63
C GLY A 119 29.72 -38.97 1.06
N PRO A 120 28.70 -38.34 0.43
CA PRO A 120 28.82 -36.99 -0.11
C PRO A 120 28.68 -35.92 0.99
N GLY A 121 29.10 -34.68 0.70
CA GLY A 121 28.89 -33.51 1.57
C GLY A 121 30.03 -33.17 2.53
N TRP A 122 31.16 -33.90 2.48
CA TRP A 122 32.36 -33.56 3.25
C TRP A 122 33.19 -32.51 2.53
N GLN A 123 33.57 -31.45 3.26
CA GLN A 123 34.51 -30.43 2.78
C GLN A 123 35.89 -30.64 3.43
N PRO A 124 36.99 -30.68 2.65
CA PRO A 124 38.32 -30.78 3.22
C PRO A 124 38.70 -29.48 3.94
N ALA A 125 39.19 -29.63 5.18
CA ALA A 125 39.89 -28.54 5.87
C ALA A 125 41.33 -28.46 5.35
N THR A 126 41.81 -27.25 5.09
CA THR A 126 43.19 -26.95 4.68
C THR A 126 44.14 -26.84 5.87
N ALA A 127 43.63 -26.50 7.06
CA ALA A 127 44.39 -26.53 8.31
C ALA A 127 43.47 -26.80 9.51
N VAL A 128 44.03 -27.41 10.56
CA VAL A 128 43.37 -27.58 11.85
C VAL A 128 44.21 -26.91 12.92
N PHE A 129 43.61 -26.00 13.67
CA PHE A 129 44.24 -25.34 14.81
C PHE A 129 43.55 -25.78 16.09
N THR A 130 44.34 -26.09 17.11
CA THR A 130 43.81 -26.41 18.43
C THR A 130 44.46 -25.51 19.47
N ARG A 131 43.67 -25.05 20.44
CA ARG A 131 44.20 -24.33 21.61
C ARG A 131 43.44 -24.73 22.86
N LYS A 132 44.12 -24.63 24.00
CA LYS A 132 43.50 -24.86 25.30
C LYS A 132 43.10 -23.53 25.92
N VAL A 133 41.82 -23.38 26.27
CA VAL A 133 41.27 -22.20 26.93
C VAL A 133 40.38 -22.68 28.08
N ASP A 134 40.65 -22.19 29.29
CA ASP A 134 39.86 -22.52 30.51
C ASP A 134 39.65 -24.03 30.76
N GLY A 135 40.68 -24.83 30.52
CA GLY A 135 40.63 -26.29 30.69
C GLY A 135 39.91 -27.04 29.58
N LYS A 136 39.36 -26.34 28.58
CA LYS A 136 38.70 -26.91 27.39
C LYS A 136 39.62 -26.83 26.18
N ILE A 137 39.38 -27.71 25.21
CA ILE A 137 40.04 -27.68 23.91
C ILE A 137 39.08 -26.98 22.94
N GLU A 138 39.56 -25.91 22.31
CA GLU A 138 38.94 -25.29 21.14
C GLU A 138 39.63 -25.83 19.88
N MET A 139 38.84 -26.23 18.90
CA MET A 139 39.32 -26.68 17.59
C MET A 139 38.76 -25.77 16.50
N TYR A 140 39.64 -25.32 15.60
CA TYR A 140 39.31 -24.52 14.44
C TYR A 140 39.71 -25.27 13.18
N PHE A 141 38.79 -25.37 12.22
CA PHE A 141 39.04 -25.94 10.91
C PHE A 141 39.04 -24.79 9.90
N GLN A 142 40.17 -24.56 9.25
CA GLN A 142 40.23 -23.68 8.09
C GLN A 142 39.77 -24.49 6.89
N VAL A 143 38.74 -24.04 6.19
CA VAL A 143 38.29 -24.63 4.92
C VAL A 143 38.65 -23.68 3.77
N ALA A 144 38.93 -24.20 2.58
CA ALA A 144 39.09 -23.37 1.39
C ALA A 144 37.76 -22.71 1.02
N ASP A 145 37.79 -21.56 0.31
CA ASP A 145 36.60 -20.78 -0.10
C ASP A 145 35.44 -21.70 -0.50
N ALA A 146 34.43 -21.78 0.36
CA ALA A 146 33.18 -22.46 0.05
C ALA A 146 32.27 -21.42 -0.61
N SER A 147 31.81 -21.68 -1.82
CA SER A 147 30.63 -20.97 -2.31
C SER A 147 29.45 -21.38 -1.43
N ASP A 148 28.92 -20.45 -0.66
CA ASP A 148 27.72 -20.65 0.14
C ASP A 148 26.52 -20.95 -0.80
N PRO A 149 25.92 -22.15 -0.76
CA PRO A 149 24.75 -22.49 -1.55
C PRO A 149 23.44 -22.03 -0.88
N SER A 150 23.51 -21.27 0.23
CA SER A 150 22.32 -20.78 0.92
C SER A 150 21.42 -20.05 -0.08
N PRO A 151 20.10 -20.33 -0.06
CA PRO A 151 19.18 -19.63 -0.93
C PRO A 151 19.29 -18.12 -0.66
N GLU A 152 19.40 -17.34 -1.73
CA GLU A 152 19.37 -15.88 -1.60
C GLU A 152 18.14 -15.47 -0.78
N THR A 153 18.34 -14.52 0.14
CA THR A 153 17.24 -14.00 0.96
C THR A 153 16.08 -13.60 0.04
N PRO A 154 14.83 -14.05 0.30
CA PRO A 154 13.71 -13.72 -0.56
C PRO A 154 13.63 -12.21 -0.75
N SER A 155 13.59 -11.77 -2.02
CA SER A 155 13.55 -10.35 -2.33
C SER A 155 12.32 -9.72 -1.66
N VAL A 156 12.53 -8.62 -0.94
CA VAL A 156 11.42 -7.87 -0.34
C VAL A 156 10.49 -7.46 -1.48
N PRO A 157 9.19 -7.79 -1.44
CA PRO A 157 8.27 -7.43 -2.50
C PRO A 157 8.26 -5.91 -2.69
N THR A 158 8.43 -5.46 -3.93
CA THR A 158 8.33 -4.03 -4.27
C THR A 158 7.00 -3.47 -3.75
N PRO A 159 6.99 -2.35 -3.01
CA PRO A 159 5.76 -1.79 -2.49
C PRO A 159 4.75 -1.49 -3.61
N ARG A 160 3.47 -1.77 -3.36
CA ARG A 160 2.40 -1.54 -4.35
C ARG A 160 2.34 -0.07 -4.75
N PRO A 161 2.04 0.23 -6.04
CA PRO A 161 1.83 1.61 -6.48
C PRO A 161 0.69 2.29 -5.72
N VAL A 162 0.83 3.61 -5.52
CA VAL A 162 -0.16 4.44 -4.83
C VAL A 162 -0.59 5.58 -5.74
N THR A 163 -1.88 5.90 -5.77
CA THR A 163 -2.42 7.05 -6.48
C THR A 163 -2.79 8.15 -5.50
N VAL A 164 -2.28 9.36 -5.75
CA VAL A 164 -2.50 10.55 -4.93
C VAL A 164 -3.28 11.59 -5.74
N SER A 165 -4.45 11.96 -5.24
CA SER A 165 -5.28 13.02 -5.81
C SER A 165 -4.95 14.38 -5.19
N PRO A 166 -4.99 15.47 -5.97
CA PRO A 166 -4.84 16.81 -5.43
C PRO A 166 -5.94 17.10 -4.40
N THR A 167 -5.60 17.85 -3.36
CA THR A 167 -6.55 18.39 -2.38
C THR A 167 -7.29 19.60 -2.92
N ASP A 168 -6.63 20.36 -3.79
CA ASP A 168 -7.14 21.60 -4.35
C ASP A 168 -6.51 21.86 -5.72
N SER A 169 -7.16 22.68 -6.54
CA SER A 169 -6.64 23.12 -7.83
C SER A 169 -7.29 24.43 -8.24
N GLY A 170 -6.57 25.27 -8.99
CA GLY A 170 -7.12 26.54 -9.45
C GLY A 170 -6.21 27.27 -10.43
N SER A 171 -6.56 28.52 -10.73
CA SER A 171 -5.75 29.43 -11.55
C SER A 171 -5.47 30.75 -10.85
N TRP A 172 -4.30 31.31 -11.15
CA TRP A 172 -3.84 32.61 -10.65
C TRP A 172 -3.49 33.54 -11.78
N ARG A 173 -3.88 34.80 -11.63
CA ARG A 173 -3.65 35.85 -12.62
C ARG A 173 -3.50 37.19 -11.92
N ASN A 174 -2.59 38.02 -12.42
CA ASN A 174 -2.39 39.39 -11.94
C ASN A 174 -2.21 39.50 -10.42
N GLY A 175 -1.42 38.60 -9.82
CA GLY A 175 -1.07 38.69 -8.40
C GLY A 175 -2.01 37.94 -7.44
N ARG A 176 -3.09 37.31 -7.91
CA ARG A 176 -4.13 36.72 -7.05
C ARG A 176 -4.78 35.48 -7.68
N PRO A 177 -5.54 34.68 -6.90
CA PRO A 177 -6.47 33.71 -7.45
C PRO A 177 -7.41 34.34 -8.49
N ASP A 178 -7.68 33.64 -9.58
CA ASP A 178 -8.58 34.08 -10.64
C ASP A 178 -9.98 33.52 -10.42
N ASP A 179 -10.89 34.36 -9.92
CA ASP A 179 -12.28 33.97 -9.61
C ASP A 179 -13.04 33.44 -10.83
N TYR A 180 -12.58 33.75 -12.05
CA TYR A 180 -13.18 33.30 -13.31
C TYR A 180 -12.64 31.94 -13.80
N ALA A 181 -11.66 31.35 -13.13
CA ALA A 181 -11.01 30.11 -13.54
C ALA A 181 -10.70 29.20 -12.33
N SER A 182 -11.73 28.48 -11.88
CA SER A 182 -11.62 27.50 -10.78
C SER A 182 -10.87 26.21 -11.13
N THR A 183 -10.54 26.01 -12.41
CA THR A 183 -9.67 24.90 -12.86
C THR A 183 -8.30 25.45 -13.25
N PRO A 184 -7.23 24.65 -13.22
CA PRO A 184 -5.94 25.03 -13.77
C PRO A 184 -6.02 25.44 -15.25
N VAL A 185 -5.49 26.63 -15.55
CA VAL A 185 -5.43 27.21 -16.90
C VAL A 185 -4.03 27.75 -17.15
N GLN A 186 -3.53 27.54 -18.37
CA GLN A 186 -2.34 28.22 -18.89
C GLN A 186 -2.72 29.18 -20.03
N GLY A 187 -1.93 30.24 -20.21
CA GLY A 187 -2.12 31.22 -21.29
C GLY A 187 -3.13 32.32 -20.98
N ASP A 188 -3.43 33.10 -22.01
CA ASP A 188 -4.40 34.18 -22.00
C ASP A 188 -5.25 34.20 -23.28
N TRP A 189 -6.51 33.83 -23.18
CA TRP A 189 -7.46 33.87 -24.29
C TRP A 189 -8.15 35.23 -24.46
N THR A 190 -8.35 35.95 -23.36
CA THR A 190 -9.22 37.12 -23.28
C THR A 190 -8.44 38.45 -23.31
N GLY A 191 -7.12 38.41 -23.33
CA GLY A 191 -6.26 39.59 -23.21
C GLY A 191 -6.19 40.15 -21.79
N GLY A 192 -6.54 39.34 -20.78
CA GLY A 192 -6.65 39.79 -19.38
C GLY A 192 -5.41 39.47 -18.53
N GLY A 193 -4.35 38.96 -19.13
CA GLY A 193 -3.13 38.49 -18.48
C GLY A 193 -3.02 36.96 -18.45
N ASN A 194 -1.77 36.48 -18.44
CA ASN A 194 -1.47 35.05 -18.44
C ASN A 194 -1.88 34.40 -17.12
N ARG A 195 -2.50 33.22 -17.21
CA ARG A 195 -2.86 32.40 -16.05
C ARG A 195 -1.78 31.39 -15.71
N ARG A 196 -1.62 31.15 -14.41
CA ARG A 196 -0.86 30.03 -13.84
C ARG A 196 -1.84 29.07 -13.19
N GLY A 197 -1.98 27.88 -13.75
CA GLY A 197 -2.79 26.81 -13.15
C GLY A 197 -1.97 26.04 -12.12
N GLY A 198 -2.60 25.50 -11.08
CA GLY A 198 -1.90 24.73 -10.04
C GLY A 198 -2.73 23.59 -9.46
N TRP A 199 -2.04 22.52 -9.06
CA TRP A 199 -2.58 21.38 -8.30
C TRP A 199 -1.81 21.22 -7.00
N PHE A 200 -2.53 21.23 -5.89
CA PHE A 200 -1.96 21.19 -4.53
C PHE A 200 -2.26 19.83 -3.91
N TYR A 201 -1.27 19.27 -3.21
CA TYR A 201 -1.39 17.93 -2.61
C TYR A 201 -1.16 17.94 -1.09
N GLY A 202 -0.86 19.09 -0.48
CA GLY A 202 -0.46 19.16 0.92
C GLY A 202 0.77 18.28 1.20
N SER A 203 0.65 17.41 2.20
CA SER A 203 1.65 16.39 2.54
C SER A 203 1.41 15.04 1.84
N ARG A 204 0.33 14.87 1.07
CA ARG A 204 -0.11 13.53 0.61
C ARG A 204 0.94 12.79 -0.22
N ILE A 205 1.76 13.50 -1.00
CA ILE A 205 2.83 12.88 -1.80
C ILE A 205 3.96 12.42 -0.89
N THR A 206 4.43 13.27 0.02
CA THR A 206 5.50 12.93 0.97
C THR A 206 5.06 11.81 1.91
N ASP A 207 3.81 11.82 2.37
CA ASP A 207 3.23 10.78 3.21
C ASP A 207 3.15 9.44 2.47
N ALA A 208 2.80 9.46 1.17
CA ALA A 208 2.79 8.25 0.34
C ALA A 208 4.20 7.67 0.13
N CYS A 209 5.23 8.53 0.11
CA CYS A 209 6.63 8.15 -0.01
C CYS A 209 7.33 7.85 1.32
N ALA A 210 6.67 8.06 2.47
CA ALA A 210 7.29 7.84 3.78
C ALA A 210 7.73 6.37 3.93
N GLY A 211 9.02 6.17 4.26
CA GLY A 211 9.63 4.85 4.43
C GLY A 211 9.77 4.04 3.14
N LYS A 212 9.61 4.64 1.96
CA LYS A 212 9.71 3.97 0.65
C LYS A 212 10.53 4.80 -0.32
N THR A 213 11.20 4.12 -1.26
CA THR A 213 11.93 4.81 -2.33
C THR A 213 11.03 4.94 -3.55
N ALA A 214 10.71 6.17 -3.96
CA ALA A 214 9.95 6.42 -5.18
C ALA A 214 10.80 6.09 -6.43
N ALA A 215 10.37 5.06 -7.18
CA ALA A 215 10.99 4.64 -8.43
C ALA A 215 10.61 5.58 -9.57
N GLY A 216 9.32 5.92 -9.70
CA GLY A 216 8.78 6.81 -10.72
C GLY A 216 7.42 7.39 -10.37
N MET A 217 7.01 8.43 -11.11
CA MET A 217 5.70 9.04 -10.99
C MET A 217 5.11 9.33 -12.38
N THR A 218 3.82 9.07 -12.53
CA THR A 218 3.05 9.48 -13.72
C THR A 218 1.85 10.31 -13.31
N VAL A 219 1.42 11.24 -14.16
CA VAL A 219 0.34 12.18 -13.85
C VAL A 219 -0.69 12.20 -14.94
N ALA A 220 -1.95 11.98 -14.58
CA ALA A 220 -3.06 11.96 -15.53
C ALA A 220 -3.72 13.34 -15.65
N PHE A 221 -3.88 13.83 -16.89
CA PHE A 221 -4.50 15.10 -17.22
C PHE A 221 -5.63 14.92 -18.23
N SER A 222 -6.60 15.83 -18.19
CA SER A 222 -7.69 15.94 -19.15
C SER A 222 -7.84 17.39 -19.59
N ARG A 223 -7.69 17.67 -20.90
CA ARG A 223 -7.92 19.01 -21.43
C ARG A 223 -9.41 19.23 -21.64
N ARG A 224 -9.94 20.33 -21.09
CA ARG A 224 -11.35 20.68 -21.23
C ARG A 224 -11.71 21.03 -22.68
N ALA A 225 -12.84 20.54 -23.16
CA ALA A 225 -13.40 20.97 -24.44
C ALA A 225 -13.89 22.44 -24.36
N GLY A 226 -13.77 23.18 -25.46
CA GLY A 226 -14.18 24.60 -25.52
C GLY A 226 -13.23 25.58 -24.81
N ALA A 227 -12.08 25.13 -24.30
CA ALA A 227 -11.06 25.98 -23.71
C ALA A 227 -9.92 26.24 -24.71
N GLY A 228 -10.09 27.31 -25.50
CA GLY A 228 -9.15 27.72 -26.55
C GLY A 228 -9.34 26.96 -27.85
N VAL A 229 -8.27 26.87 -28.63
CA VAL A 229 -8.26 26.21 -29.94
C VAL A 229 -8.37 24.69 -29.83
N ASN A 230 -9.07 24.04 -30.75
CA ASN A 230 -9.29 22.59 -30.74
C ASN A 230 -8.03 21.76 -31.04
N ALA A 231 -7.03 22.36 -31.71
CA ALA A 231 -5.78 21.71 -32.08
C ALA A 231 -5.00 21.22 -30.84
N LYS A 232 -4.11 20.24 -31.06
CA LYS A 232 -3.22 19.69 -30.03
C LYS A 232 -2.22 20.75 -29.54
N ARG A 233 -2.19 21.01 -28.23
CA ARG A 233 -1.32 22.02 -27.61
C ARG A 233 -0.42 21.41 -26.53
N PRO A 234 0.81 21.90 -26.35
CA PRO A 234 1.71 21.47 -25.28
C PRO A 234 1.21 21.92 -23.91
N LEU A 235 1.28 21.02 -22.94
CA LEU A 235 1.04 21.29 -21.53
C LEU A 235 2.38 21.65 -20.88
N HIS A 236 2.56 22.93 -20.61
CA HIS A 236 3.82 23.48 -20.07
C HIS A 236 3.83 23.27 -18.56
N LEU A 237 4.38 22.16 -18.08
CA LEU A 237 4.37 21.80 -16.66
C LEU A 237 5.50 22.48 -15.89
N TYR A 238 5.25 22.81 -14.64
CA TYR A 238 6.21 23.34 -13.67
C TYR A 238 5.99 22.66 -12.31
N LEU A 239 7.00 22.69 -11.45
CA LEU A 239 6.84 22.42 -10.02
C LEU A 239 6.46 23.68 -9.25
N HIS A 240 5.96 23.52 -8.03
CA HIS A 240 5.86 24.62 -7.04
C HIS A 240 6.00 24.10 -5.61
N SER A 241 6.28 24.99 -4.65
CA SER A 241 6.50 24.66 -3.24
C SER A 241 5.29 24.92 -2.32
N HIS A 242 4.17 25.41 -2.85
CA HIS A 242 2.95 25.67 -2.07
C HIS A 242 2.22 24.39 -1.65
N ALA A 243 1.93 24.24 -0.36
CA ALA A 243 1.14 23.12 0.18
C ALA A 243 -0.38 23.29 -0.07
N SER A 244 -0.84 24.53 -0.15
CA SER A 244 -2.23 24.95 -0.36
C SER A 244 -2.30 26.13 -1.33
N PRO A 245 -3.47 26.42 -1.92
CA PRO A 245 -3.68 27.60 -2.76
C PRO A 245 -3.16 28.89 -2.10
N PRO A 246 -2.22 29.63 -2.71
CA PRO A 246 -1.78 30.92 -2.18
C PRO A 246 -2.83 32.01 -2.40
N SER A 247 -2.91 32.97 -1.47
CA SER A 247 -3.71 34.19 -1.65
C SER A 247 -3.08 35.18 -2.65
N GLY A 248 -1.75 35.09 -2.85
CA GLY A 248 -1.00 35.82 -3.87
C GLY A 248 -0.78 35.01 -5.14
N GLN A 249 0.08 35.50 -6.04
CA GLN A 249 0.43 34.80 -7.27
C GLN A 249 1.03 33.41 -6.98
N LEU A 250 0.57 32.39 -7.70
CA LEU A 250 1.24 31.09 -7.73
C LEU A 250 2.67 31.24 -8.26
N THR A 251 3.67 30.94 -7.43
CA THR A 251 5.08 30.98 -7.81
C THR A 251 5.46 29.67 -8.49
N LEU A 252 6.14 29.76 -9.64
CA LEU A 252 6.61 28.61 -10.40
C LEU A 252 8.04 28.29 -9.97
N GLY A 253 8.33 27.01 -9.76
CA GLY A 253 9.68 26.47 -9.59
C GLY A 253 10.20 25.91 -10.91
N ASP A 254 10.86 24.76 -10.85
CA ASP A 254 11.46 24.07 -12.00
C ASP A 254 10.45 23.84 -13.14
N GLY A 255 10.89 24.10 -14.38
CA GLY A 255 10.09 24.00 -15.61
C GLY A 255 10.41 25.15 -16.59
N PRO A 256 9.74 25.21 -17.75
CA PRO A 256 8.72 24.26 -18.21
C PRO A 256 9.32 22.93 -18.66
N ASP A 257 8.57 21.86 -18.48
CA ASP A 257 8.75 20.61 -19.22
C ASP A 257 7.48 20.29 -20.04
N ASP A 258 7.66 20.05 -21.34
CA ASP A 258 6.59 19.73 -22.30
C ASP A 258 6.35 18.22 -22.41
N LEU A 259 5.97 17.60 -21.29
CA LEU A 259 5.83 16.14 -21.18
C LEU A 259 4.61 15.56 -21.92
N LEU A 260 3.65 16.42 -22.27
CA LEU A 260 2.38 16.01 -22.85
C LEU A 260 1.82 17.08 -23.79
N ARG A 261 1.18 16.63 -24.87
CA ARG A 261 0.41 17.51 -25.78
C ARG A 261 -1.02 16.98 -25.87
N LEU A 262 -2.03 17.83 -25.70
CA LEU A 262 -3.44 17.43 -25.66
C LEU A 262 -4.30 18.22 -26.65
N SER A 263 -5.14 17.51 -27.40
CA SER A 263 -6.26 18.11 -28.16
C SER A 263 -7.40 18.48 -27.21
N ALA A 264 -8.31 19.37 -27.64
CA ALA A 264 -9.48 19.69 -26.82
C ALA A 264 -10.31 18.43 -26.51
N GLY A 265 -10.70 18.24 -25.24
CA GLY A 265 -11.44 17.05 -24.77
C GLY A 265 -10.59 15.80 -24.56
N ALA A 266 -9.31 15.79 -24.96
CA ALA A 266 -8.45 14.63 -24.84
C ALA A 266 -7.92 14.44 -23.40
N LYS A 267 -7.62 13.19 -23.07
CA LYS A 267 -6.92 12.79 -21.85
C LYS A 267 -5.52 12.29 -22.19
N GLY A 268 -4.59 12.38 -21.25
CA GLY A 268 -3.26 11.82 -21.41
C GLY A 268 -2.51 11.75 -20.08
N THR A 269 -1.42 10.99 -20.09
CA THR A 269 -0.59 10.76 -18.92
C THR A 269 0.82 11.23 -19.22
N ALA A 270 1.39 12.05 -18.33
CA ALA A 270 2.78 12.49 -18.39
C ALA A 270 3.64 11.64 -17.43
N THR A 271 4.81 11.21 -17.86
CA THR A 271 5.81 10.60 -16.97
C THR A 271 6.74 11.69 -16.46
N LEU A 272 6.87 11.83 -15.14
CA LEU A 272 7.70 12.88 -14.55
C LEU A 272 9.20 12.53 -14.62
N PRO A 273 10.08 13.51 -14.90
CA PRO A 273 11.53 13.32 -14.80
C PRO A 273 11.95 12.88 -13.40
N LYS A 274 13.06 12.13 -13.30
CA LYS A 274 13.56 11.62 -12.01
C LYS A 274 13.85 12.74 -11.00
N SER A 275 14.32 13.89 -11.46
CA SER A 275 14.55 15.08 -10.62
C SER A 275 13.25 15.56 -9.97
N TRP A 276 12.14 15.57 -10.70
CA TRP A 276 10.83 15.98 -10.18
C TRP A 276 10.25 14.92 -9.24
N VAL A 277 10.42 13.64 -9.54
CA VAL A 277 10.06 12.53 -8.64
C VAL A 277 10.75 12.73 -7.29
N THR A 278 12.06 13.01 -7.28
CA THR A 278 12.81 13.28 -6.05
C THR A 278 12.32 14.54 -5.34
N ALA A 279 12.08 15.64 -6.06
CA ALA A 279 11.62 16.90 -5.47
C ALA A 279 10.26 16.75 -4.79
N LEU A 280 9.32 16.03 -5.42
CA LEU A 280 8.00 15.77 -4.88
C LEU A 280 8.03 14.76 -3.72
N ALA A 281 8.82 13.70 -3.83
CA ALA A 281 8.94 12.68 -2.78
C ALA A 281 9.60 13.22 -1.50
N THR A 282 10.57 14.13 -1.63
CA THR A 282 11.24 14.79 -0.50
C THR A 282 10.50 16.03 0.03
N GLY A 283 9.52 16.52 -0.72
CA GLY A 283 8.70 17.67 -0.33
C GLY A 283 9.33 19.04 -0.58
N SER A 284 10.45 19.11 -1.31
CA SER A 284 11.03 20.38 -1.81
C SER A 284 10.13 21.02 -2.87
N ALA A 285 9.42 20.18 -3.65
CA ALA A 285 8.22 20.55 -4.38
C ALA A 285 6.99 19.92 -3.71
N LYS A 286 5.86 20.62 -3.75
CA LYS A 286 4.60 20.21 -3.11
C LYS A 286 3.43 20.08 -4.10
N GLY A 287 3.67 20.37 -5.37
CA GLY A 287 2.65 20.23 -6.40
C GLY A 287 3.14 20.61 -7.79
N LEU A 288 2.18 20.64 -8.71
CA LEU A 288 2.39 20.87 -10.14
C LEU A 288 1.67 22.14 -10.55
N ALA A 289 2.26 22.87 -11.50
CA ALA A 289 1.68 24.06 -12.11
C ALA A 289 1.74 23.97 -13.63
N ILE A 290 0.92 24.79 -14.29
CA ILE A 290 0.98 25.01 -15.73
C ILE A 290 1.04 26.50 -16.03
N TYR A 291 1.85 26.85 -17.02
CA TYR A 291 1.98 28.24 -17.45
C TYR A 291 2.42 28.35 -18.90
N ALA A 292 1.74 29.22 -19.64
CA ALA A 292 2.11 29.61 -20.99
C ALA A 292 1.82 31.11 -21.15
N SER A 293 2.50 31.76 -22.09
CA SER A 293 2.25 33.16 -22.43
C SER A 293 1.38 33.31 -23.67
N GLY A 294 0.41 34.22 -23.62
CA GLY A 294 -0.45 34.54 -24.74
C GLY A 294 -1.50 33.46 -25.04
N SER A 295 -2.14 33.58 -26.21
CA SER A 295 -3.31 32.76 -26.57
C SER A 295 -2.97 31.45 -27.28
N ALA A 296 -1.74 31.31 -27.80
CA ALA A 296 -1.35 30.21 -28.68
C ALA A 296 -1.52 28.83 -28.04
N ASP A 297 -1.06 28.69 -26.78
CA ASP A 297 -1.16 27.46 -26.01
C ASP A 297 -2.16 27.58 -24.86
N TYR A 298 -3.16 28.46 -25.00
CA TYR A 298 -4.21 28.60 -24.00
C TYR A 298 -5.01 27.29 -23.87
N MET A 299 -5.14 26.81 -22.63
CA MET A 299 -6.01 25.68 -22.31
C MET A 299 -6.38 25.61 -20.83
N ALA A 300 -7.55 25.04 -20.56
CA ALA A 300 -7.98 24.63 -19.22
C ALA A 300 -7.83 23.11 -19.07
N VAL A 301 -7.33 22.66 -17.93
CA VAL A 301 -6.97 21.26 -17.67
C VAL A 301 -7.51 20.82 -16.31
N THR A 302 -8.03 19.60 -16.26
CA THR A 302 -8.42 18.90 -15.03
C THR A 302 -7.58 17.63 -14.86
N GLY A 303 -7.73 16.95 -13.72
CA GLY A 303 -6.91 15.80 -13.36
C GLY A 303 -5.84 16.19 -12.35
N GLY A 304 -4.58 15.85 -12.63
CA GLY A 304 -3.47 16.01 -11.69
C GLY A 304 -3.32 14.83 -10.73
N GLN A 305 -3.92 13.67 -11.00
CA GLN A 305 -3.71 12.49 -10.16
C GLN A 305 -2.32 11.92 -10.42
N ILE A 306 -1.51 11.75 -9.37
CA ILE A 306 -0.16 11.22 -9.44
C ILE A 306 -0.17 9.76 -9.03
N THR A 307 0.28 8.86 -9.92
CA THR A 307 0.55 7.46 -9.59
C THR A 307 2.03 7.29 -9.31
N ILE A 308 2.37 6.83 -8.10
CA ILE A 308 3.74 6.63 -7.61
C ILE A 308 4.05 5.13 -7.64
N THR A 309 5.18 4.77 -8.22
CA THR A 309 5.76 3.41 -8.14
C THR A 309 6.98 3.42 -7.23
N PHE A 310 7.26 2.30 -6.58
CA PHE A 310 8.34 2.17 -5.60
C PHE A 310 9.40 1.17 -6.06
N SER A 311 10.58 1.22 -5.43
CA SER A 311 11.69 0.25 -5.58
C SER A 311 12.11 -0.26 -4.22
#